data_AF-A0A0R0F460-F1
#
_entry.id   AF-A0A0R0F460-F1
#
_cell.length_a   1.000
_cell.length_b   1.000
_cell.length_c   1.000
_cell.angle_alpha   90.00
_cell.angle_beta   90.00
_cell.angle_gamma   90.00
#
_symmetry.space_group_name_H-M   'P 1'
#
loop_
_entity.id
_entity.type
_entity.pdbx_description
1 polymer ?
#
loop_
_entity_poly.entity_id
_entity_poly.type
_entity_poly.pdbx_seq_one_letter_code
_entity_poly.pdbx_strand_id
1 'polypeptide(L)'
;MEDSHSNTAAVQATNDDASASKLSCVKKGYMKDDYIHLFVRRPVRRSPIINRGYFARWAAIRKLLYQFLDVEKKSDEDPPIKKQILSLGAGFDTTYFQLQDEGKAPYLYVEVDFKEVTSKKAALIETCSPLRNKVDETAVISREKGEVFSAHYKLLPADLRDVQQLSAIITHAGLDPSLPTFIIAECVLIYLDPDSTRAIVGWASQTFSTAIFFLYEQIHPDDAFGQQMIRNLEISE
;
A
#
# COMPACT_ATOMS: atom_id res chain seq x y z
N MET A 1 -23.59 -11.75 -9.13
CA MET A 1 -23.64 -10.68 -8.10
C MET A 1 -23.38 -11.23 -6.70
N GLU A 2 -23.67 -12.51 -6.40
CA GLU A 2 -23.23 -13.15 -5.14
C GLU A 2 -21.73 -13.50 -5.12
N ASP A 3 -21.13 -13.89 -6.26
CA ASP A 3 -19.69 -14.26 -6.34
C ASP A 3 -18.70 -13.12 -6.05
N SER A 4 -19.03 -11.86 -6.38
CA SER A 4 -18.10 -10.74 -6.20
C SER A 4 -17.94 -10.32 -4.73
N HIS A 5 -18.97 -10.55 -3.90
CA HIS A 5 -18.92 -10.24 -2.47
C HIS A 5 -18.16 -11.31 -1.68
N SER A 6 -18.27 -12.59 -2.06
CA SER A 6 -17.50 -13.70 -1.47
C SER A 6 -15.99 -13.50 -1.65
N ASN A 7 -15.57 -13.17 -2.88
CA ASN A 7 -14.17 -12.95 -3.22
C ASN A 7 -13.57 -11.72 -2.47
N THR A 8 -14.35 -10.66 -2.27
CA THR A 8 -13.87 -9.44 -1.57
C THR A 8 -13.45 -9.73 -0.12
N ALA A 9 -14.19 -10.58 0.61
CA ALA A 9 -13.84 -10.92 1.99
C ALA A 9 -12.56 -11.78 2.06
N ALA A 10 -12.38 -12.72 1.12
CA ALA A 10 -11.17 -13.53 1.00
C ALA A 10 -9.95 -12.65 0.66
N VAL A 11 -10.08 -11.73 -0.30
CA VAL A 11 -9.05 -10.74 -0.63
C VAL A 11 -8.71 -9.88 0.59
N GLN A 12 -9.69 -9.43 1.38
CA GLN A 12 -9.43 -8.69 2.62
C GLN A 12 -8.70 -9.53 3.68
N ALA A 13 -8.91 -10.84 3.74
CA ALA A 13 -8.17 -11.72 4.65
C ALA A 13 -6.68 -11.80 4.30
N THR A 14 -6.31 -11.60 3.02
CA THR A 14 -4.91 -11.58 2.59
C THR A 14 -4.13 -10.41 3.22
N ASN A 15 -4.79 -9.29 3.50
CA ASN A 15 -4.19 -8.17 4.24
C ASN A 15 -3.76 -8.57 5.67
N ASP A 16 -4.62 -9.32 6.38
CA ASP A 16 -4.31 -9.78 7.73
C ASP A 16 -3.15 -10.80 7.73
N ASP A 17 -3.13 -11.71 6.75
CA ASP A 17 -2.02 -12.67 6.58
C ASP A 17 -0.69 -11.97 6.27
N ALA A 18 -0.72 -10.99 5.36
CA ALA A 18 0.45 -10.19 5.00
C ALA A 18 0.98 -9.40 6.21
N SER A 19 0.09 -8.77 6.97
CA SER A 19 0.44 -8.04 8.19
C SER A 19 1.07 -8.94 9.25
N ALA A 20 0.50 -10.13 9.46
CA ALA A 20 1.05 -11.13 10.39
C ALA A 20 2.43 -11.64 9.94
N SER A 21 2.63 -11.83 8.63
CA SER A 21 3.91 -12.25 8.05
C SER A 21 4.99 -11.16 8.13
N LYS A 22 4.61 -9.89 7.90
CA LYS A 22 5.47 -8.71 8.14
C LYS A 22 5.87 -8.66 9.63
N LEU A 23 4.93 -8.78 10.57
CA LEU A 23 5.26 -8.81 12.01
C LEU A 23 6.18 -9.99 12.41
N SER A 24 6.02 -11.16 11.79
CA SER A 24 6.93 -12.29 11.99
C SER A 24 8.37 -11.93 11.61
N CYS A 25 8.57 -11.20 10.51
CA CYS A 25 9.90 -10.74 10.08
C CYS A 25 10.51 -9.77 11.09
N VAL A 26 9.74 -8.79 11.57
CA VAL A 26 10.18 -7.82 12.58
C VAL A 26 10.63 -8.52 13.85
N LYS A 27 9.80 -9.42 14.39
CA LYS A 27 10.12 -10.19 15.61
C LYS A 27 11.35 -11.08 15.47
N LYS A 28 11.80 -11.36 14.25
CA LYS A 28 13.01 -12.13 13.94
C LYS A 28 14.20 -11.28 13.52
N GLY A 29 14.06 -9.95 13.52
CA GLY A 29 15.14 -9.02 13.21
C GLY A 29 15.47 -8.92 11.71
N TYR A 30 14.57 -9.38 10.83
CA TYR A 30 14.79 -9.26 9.39
C TYR A 30 14.58 -7.83 8.88
N MET A 31 13.62 -7.11 9.45
CA MET A 31 13.31 -5.73 9.08
C MET A 31 12.94 -4.91 10.31
N LYS A 32 13.17 -3.60 10.25
CA LYS A 32 12.73 -2.65 11.28
C LYS A 32 11.39 -2.06 10.86
N ASP A 33 10.38 -2.23 11.71
CA ASP A 33 9.07 -1.61 11.56
C ASP A 33 8.43 -1.52 12.95
N ASP A 34 8.38 -0.31 13.48
CA ASP A 34 7.89 -0.03 14.82
C ASP A 34 6.35 0.09 14.88
N TYR A 35 5.64 -0.11 13.76
CA TYR A 35 4.20 0.17 13.62
C TYR A 35 3.37 -1.07 13.33
N ILE A 36 3.87 -2.05 12.57
CA ILE A 36 3.06 -3.18 12.08
C ILE A 36 2.41 -4.00 13.21
N HIS A 37 3.03 -4.02 14.39
CA HIS A 37 2.48 -4.70 15.56
C HIS A 37 1.14 -4.11 16.04
N LEU A 38 0.84 -2.85 15.71
CA LEU A 38 -0.42 -2.17 16.04
C LEU A 38 -1.59 -2.66 15.17
N PHE A 39 -1.29 -3.24 14.01
CA PHE A 39 -2.28 -3.72 13.04
C PHE A 39 -2.56 -5.23 13.16
N VAL A 40 -1.75 -5.96 13.92
CA VAL A 40 -1.85 -7.42 14.02
C VAL A 40 -2.41 -7.84 15.38
N ARG A 41 -3.66 -8.33 15.38
CA ARG A 41 -4.31 -8.83 16.61
C ARG A 41 -3.68 -10.10 17.15
N ARG A 42 -3.32 -11.03 16.26
CA ARG A 42 -2.77 -12.36 16.62
C ARG A 42 -1.46 -12.58 15.88
N PRO A 43 -0.31 -12.36 16.55
CA PRO A 43 0.99 -12.61 15.93
C PRO A 43 1.15 -14.09 15.57
N VAL A 44 1.63 -14.36 14.36
CA VAL A 44 1.92 -15.72 13.87
C VAL A 44 3.42 -15.84 13.62
N ARG A 45 4.01 -16.99 13.94
CA ARG A 45 5.39 -17.31 13.56
C ARG A 45 5.39 -17.93 12.16
N ARG A 46 6.14 -17.35 11.23
CA ARG A 46 6.38 -17.94 9.91
C ARG A 46 7.67 -18.76 9.86
N SER A 47 7.75 -19.66 8.89
CA SER A 47 8.96 -20.44 8.63
C SER A 47 10.11 -19.52 8.16
N PRO A 48 11.39 -19.93 8.30
CA PRO A 48 12.52 -19.12 7.89
C PRO A 48 12.47 -18.69 6.41
N ILE A 49 12.03 -19.57 5.51
CA ILE A 49 11.94 -19.25 4.08
C ILE A 49 10.87 -18.19 3.79
N ILE A 50 9.73 -18.23 4.49
CA ILE A 50 8.70 -17.20 4.36
C ILE A 50 9.22 -15.85 4.89
N ASN A 51 9.91 -15.83 6.04
CA ASN A 51 10.50 -14.58 6.53
C ASN A 51 11.55 -14.00 5.57
N ARG A 52 12.37 -14.85 4.93
CA ARG A 52 13.33 -14.42 3.90
C ARG A 52 12.63 -13.83 2.67
N GLY A 53 11.53 -14.43 2.24
CA GLY A 53 10.71 -13.92 1.13
C GLY A 53 10.12 -12.55 1.45
N TYR A 54 9.49 -12.39 2.61
CA TYR A 54 8.93 -11.11 3.06
C TYR A 54 10.01 -10.04 3.28
N PHE A 55 11.20 -10.42 3.76
CA PHE A 55 12.33 -9.50 3.83
C PHE A 55 12.77 -9.03 2.44
N ALA A 56 12.90 -9.93 1.47
CA ALA A 56 13.28 -9.56 0.11
C ALA A 56 12.24 -8.64 -0.55
N ARG A 57 10.94 -8.94 -0.36
CA ARG A 57 9.79 -8.10 -0.74
C ARG A 57 9.93 -6.68 -0.17
N TRP A 58 10.08 -6.56 1.15
CA TRP A 58 10.27 -5.27 1.83
C TRP A 58 11.54 -4.54 1.36
N ALA A 59 12.68 -5.22 1.30
CA ALA A 59 13.96 -4.62 0.94
C ALA A 59 13.98 -4.08 -0.50
N ALA A 60 13.33 -4.77 -1.44
CA ALA A 60 13.21 -4.34 -2.83
C ALA A 60 12.43 -3.03 -2.95
N ILE A 61 11.25 -2.95 -2.32
CA ILE A 61 10.41 -1.75 -2.30
C ILE A 61 11.18 -0.60 -1.68
N ARG A 62 11.78 -0.83 -0.52
CA ARG A 62 12.49 0.20 0.25
C ARG A 62 13.67 0.78 -0.53
N LYS A 63 14.45 -0.08 -1.19
CA LYS A 63 15.55 0.36 -2.05
C LYS A 63 15.06 1.29 -3.17
N LEU A 64 14.00 0.91 -3.88
CA LEU A 64 13.47 1.70 -4.99
C LEU A 64 12.78 2.99 -4.53
N LEU A 65 12.04 2.93 -3.42
CA LEU A 65 11.46 4.11 -2.78
C LEU A 65 12.53 5.11 -2.38
N TYR A 66 13.61 4.67 -1.76
CA TYR A 66 14.72 5.56 -1.39
C TYR A 66 15.41 6.16 -2.61
N GLN A 67 15.68 5.36 -3.63
CA GLN A 67 16.25 5.89 -4.87
C GLN A 67 15.36 6.96 -5.50
N PHE A 68 14.04 6.78 -5.47
CA PHE A 68 13.09 7.78 -5.94
C PHE A 68 13.05 9.03 -5.04
N LEU A 69 12.99 8.85 -3.72
CA LEU A 69 12.86 9.95 -2.76
C LEU A 69 14.14 10.80 -2.67
N ASP A 70 15.30 10.19 -2.84
CA ASP A 70 16.61 10.82 -2.73
C ASP A 70 17.04 11.54 -4.02
N VAL A 71 16.21 11.54 -5.08
CA VAL A 71 16.48 12.36 -6.27
C VAL A 71 16.41 13.84 -5.91
N GLU A 72 17.54 14.52 -5.96
CA GLU A 72 17.64 15.95 -5.69
C GLU A 72 17.45 16.80 -6.95
N LYS A 73 17.27 18.09 -6.73
CA LYS A 73 17.23 19.11 -7.78
C LYS A 73 18.56 19.15 -8.55
N LYS A 74 18.51 19.60 -9.81
CA LYS A 74 19.70 19.61 -10.69
C LYS A 74 20.63 20.78 -10.38
N SER A 75 20.07 21.92 -9.99
CA SER A 75 20.76 23.15 -9.64
C SER A 75 20.30 23.64 -8.27
N ASP A 76 21.17 24.35 -7.54
CA ASP A 76 20.78 25.00 -6.28
C ASP A 76 19.70 26.08 -6.47
N GLU A 77 19.54 26.60 -7.67
CA GLU A 77 18.50 27.59 -8.01
C GLU A 77 17.12 26.97 -8.24
N ASP A 78 17.05 25.65 -8.48
CA ASP A 78 15.78 24.95 -8.69
C ASP A 78 15.02 24.80 -7.35
N PRO A 79 13.68 24.83 -7.36
CA PRO A 79 12.91 24.50 -6.17
C PRO A 79 13.09 23.01 -5.80
N PRO A 80 12.94 22.64 -4.52
CA PRO A 80 12.92 21.24 -4.10
C PRO A 80 11.87 20.43 -4.88
N ILE A 81 12.25 19.25 -5.34
CA ILE A 81 11.36 18.36 -6.08
C ILE A 81 10.34 17.77 -5.10
N LYS A 82 9.08 18.21 -5.22
CA LYS A 82 7.95 17.58 -4.54
C LYS A 82 7.66 16.23 -5.19
N LYS A 83 7.62 15.18 -4.38
CA LYS A 83 7.39 13.80 -4.83
C LYS A 83 6.15 13.23 -4.16
N GLN A 84 5.38 12.44 -4.91
CA GLN A 84 4.16 11.83 -4.41
C GLN A 84 4.27 10.31 -4.39
N ILE A 85 3.59 9.66 -3.46
CA ILE A 85 3.43 8.21 -3.43
C ILE A 85 1.94 7.89 -3.46
N LEU A 86 1.56 6.97 -4.35
CA LEU A 86 0.22 6.40 -4.42
C LEU A 86 0.30 4.90 -4.20
N SER A 87 -0.19 4.42 -3.06
CA SER A 87 -0.23 3.00 -2.72
C SER A 87 -1.62 2.44 -2.99
N LEU A 88 -1.74 1.62 -4.03
CA LEU A 88 -2.96 0.91 -4.41
C LEU A 88 -3.04 -0.40 -3.63
N GLY A 89 -4.18 -0.68 -3.00
CA GLY A 89 -4.35 -1.87 -2.16
C GLY A 89 -3.39 -1.87 -0.99
N ALA A 90 -3.28 -0.72 -0.31
CA ALA A 90 -2.25 -0.49 0.71
C ALA A 90 -2.38 -1.39 1.95
N GLY A 91 -3.56 -1.94 2.21
CA GLY A 91 -3.81 -2.73 3.40
C GLY A 91 -3.41 -1.98 4.68
N PHE A 92 -2.82 -2.71 5.62
CA PHE A 92 -2.19 -2.16 6.82
C PHE A 92 -0.69 -1.90 6.65
N ASP A 93 -0.25 -1.56 5.43
CA ASP A 93 1.13 -1.14 5.23
C ASP A 93 1.49 0.07 6.11
N THR A 94 2.74 0.12 6.55
CA THR A 94 3.23 1.08 7.53
C THR A 94 4.32 1.98 6.97
N THR A 95 4.57 1.92 5.66
CA THR A 95 5.70 2.59 5.01
C THR A 95 5.68 4.09 5.24
N TYR A 96 4.52 4.75 5.17
CA TYR A 96 4.42 6.18 5.47
C TYR A 96 4.95 6.53 6.87
N PHE A 97 4.54 5.77 7.89
CA PHE A 97 4.96 6.01 9.27
C PHE A 97 6.46 5.78 9.47
N GLN A 98 7.02 4.75 8.82
CA GLN A 98 8.47 4.50 8.79
C GLN A 98 9.23 5.64 8.10
N LEU A 99 8.75 6.11 6.95
CA LEU A 99 9.37 7.23 6.21
C LEU A 99 9.34 8.55 6.99
N GLN A 100 8.29 8.78 7.79
CA GLN A 100 8.22 9.92 8.72
C GLN A 100 9.34 9.87 9.77
N ASP A 101 9.56 8.72 10.43
CA ASP A 101 10.66 8.56 11.39
C ASP A 101 12.05 8.72 10.75
N GLU A 102 12.17 8.35 9.49
CA GLU A 102 13.43 8.41 8.75
C GLU A 102 13.73 9.79 8.16
N GLY A 103 12.81 10.75 8.31
CA GLY A 103 12.95 12.07 7.68
C GLY A 103 12.88 12.02 6.14
N LYS A 104 12.25 10.98 5.58
CA LYS A 104 12.14 10.71 4.14
C LYS A 104 10.70 10.70 3.63
N ALA A 105 9.74 11.22 4.41
CA ALA A 105 8.35 11.27 3.98
C ALA A 105 8.20 12.10 2.69
N PRO A 106 7.36 11.65 1.73
CA PRO A 106 7.14 12.39 0.49
C PRO A 106 6.35 13.68 0.75
N TYR A 107 6.22 14.51 -0.28
CA TYR A 107 5.34 15.67 -0.24
C TYR A 107 3.87 15.26 0.01
N LEU A 108 3.43 14.16 -0.61
CA LEU A 108 2.12 13.58 -0.38
C LEU A 108 2.20 12.04 -0.47
N TYR A 109 1.62 11.35 0.51
CA TYR A 109 1.44 9.90 0.52
C TYR A 109 -0.06 9.60 0.52
N VAL A 110 -0.55 8.89 -0.50
CA VAL A 110 -1.95 8.52 -0.65
C VAL A 110 -2.06 7.00 -0.63
N GLU A 111 -2.91 6.49 0.25
CA GLU A 111 -3.27 5.08 0.32
C GLU A 111 -4.71 4.88 -0.12
N VAL A 112 -4.92 3.84 -0.92
CA VAL A 112 -6.23 3.44 -1.44
C VAL A 112 -6.46 1.97 -1.14
N ASP A 113 -7.62 1.65 -0.60
CA ASP A 113 -8.05 0.27 -0.38
C ASP A 113 -9.59 0.20 -0.31
N PHE A 114 -10.16 -0.99 -0.13
CA PHE A 114 -11.57 -1.15 0.17
C PHE A 114 -11.95 -0.46 1.48
N LYS A 115 -13.18 0.05 1.53
CA LYS A 115 -13.71 0.80 2.67
C LYS A 115 -13.58 0.04 3.99
N GLU A 116 -13.81 -1.26 4.00
CA GLU A 116 -13.70 -2.07 5.22
C GLU A 116 -12.27 -2.11 5.77
N VAL A 117 -11.26 -2.05 4.90
CA VAL A 117 -9.84 -2.01 5.26
C VAL A 117 -9.47 -0.62 5.72
N THR A 118 -9.84 0.42 4.96
CA THR A 118 -9.51 1.81 5.31
C THR A 118 -10.23 2.27 6.58
N SER A 119 -11.48 1.87 6.83
CA SER A 119 -12.19 2.15 8.08
C SER A 119 -11.48 1.54 9.30
N LYS A 120 -10.95 0.32 9.19
CA LYS A 120 -10.17 -0.31 10.26
C LYS A 120 -8.85 0.43 10.51
N LYS A 121 -8.16 0.80 9.43
CA LYS A 121 -6.89 1.55 9.51
C LYS A 121 -7.10 2.95 10.10
N ALA A 122 -8.12 3.68 9.63
CA ALA A 122 -8.51 4.98 10.17
C ALA A 122 -8.84 4.92 11.67
N ALA A 123 -9.54 3.87 12.13
CA ALA A 123 -9.82 3.68 13.55
C ALA A 123 -8.55 3.48 14.39
N LEU A 124 -7.56 2.74 13.88
CA LEU A 124 -6.27 2.57 14.55
C LEU A 124 -5.45 3.87 14.55
N ILE A 125 -5.45 4.61 13.43
CA ILE A 125 -4.79 5.92 13.36
C ILE A 125 -5.40 6.91 14.34
N GLU A 126 -6.73 6.90 14.51
CA GLU A 126 -7.42 7.77 15.48
C GLU A 126 -7.08 7.43 16.94
N THR A 127 -7.02 6.14 17.26
CA THR A 127 -7.01 5.67 18.66
C THR A 127 -5.62 5.30 19.19
N CYS A 128 -4.65 5.02 18.32
CA CYS A 128 -3.29 4.66 18.73
C CYS A 128 -2.36 5.87 18.61
N SER A 129 -1.90 6.41 19.75
CA SER A 129 -1.01 7.59 19.79
C SER A 129 0.23 7.48 18.88
N PRO A 130 0.94 6.33 18.77
CA PRO A 130 2.08 6.22 17.85
C PRO A 130 1.73 6.49 16.39
N LEU A 131 0.51 6.16 15.94
CA LEU A 131 0.02 6.43 14.58
C LEU A 131 -0.56 7.84 14.48
N ARG A 132 -1.36 8.26 15.46
CA ARG A 132 -2.00 9.58 15.48
C ARG A 132 -0.99 10.71 15.44
N ASN A 133 0.16 10.53 16.08
CA ASN A 133 1.24 11.52 16.14
C ASN A 133 2.02 11.64 14.81
N LYS A 134 1.82 10.72 13.85
CA LYS A 134 2.47 10.75 12.52
C LYS A 134 1.62 11.39 11.43
N VAL A 135 0.35 11.59 11.71
CA VAL A 135 -0.50 12.48 10.92
C VAL A 135 -0.58 13.81 11.66
N ASP A 136 -0.60 14.92 10.94
CA ASP A 136 -0.62 16.26 11.55
C ASP A 136 -1.79 16.44 12.53
N GLU A 137 -1.65 17.40 13.46
CA GLU A 137 -2.69 17.69 14.44
C GLU A 137 -4.01 18.10 13.77
N THR A 138 -3.92 18.76 12.61
CA THR A 138 -5.05 19.18 11.78
C THR A 138 -5.72 18.04 11.00
N ALA A 139 -5.25 16.80 11.15
CA ALA A 139 -5.78 15.67 10.41
C ALA A 139 -7.27 15.44 10.72
N VAL A 140 -8.08 15.37 9.67
CA VAL A 140 -9.50 15.01 9.75
C VAL A 140 -9.62 13.51 9.52
N ILE A 141 -10.14 12.79 10.50
CA ILE A 141 -10.30 11.34 10.44
C ILE A 141 -11.79 11.00 10.47
N SER A 142 -12.25 10.21 9.50
CA SER A 142 -13.62 9.69 9.47
C SER A 142 -13.59 8.17 9.37
N ARG A 143 -13.88 7.49 10.48
CA ARG A 143 -13.98 6.03 10.53
C ARG A 143 -15.14 5.49 9.71
N GLU A 144 -16.26 6.21 9.70
CA GLU A 144 -17.46 5.84 8.97
C GLU A 144 -17.23 5.87 7.46
N LYS A 145 -16.51 6.90 6.98
CA LYS A 145 -16.14 7.00 5.57
C LYS A 145 -14.91 6.15 5.23
N GLY A 146 -14.06 5.82 6.20
CA GLY A 146 -12.79 5.15 5.96
C GLY A 146 -11.73 6.09 5.41
N GLU A 147 -11.77 7.34 5.88
CA GLU A 147 -10.95 8.44 5.35
C GLU A 147 -10.03 9.01 6.42
N VAL A 148 -8.80 9.35 6.02
CA VAL A 148 -7.88 10.19 6.79
C VAL A 148 -7.37 11.28 5.87
N PHE A 149 -7.52 12.54 6.30
CA PHE A 149 -7.05 13.71 5.57
C PHE A 149 -6.07 14.51 6.43
N SER A 150 -4.80 14.38 6.09
CA SER A 150 -3.67 15.10 6.68
C SER A 150 -2.99 15.96 5.59
N ALA A 151 -2.14 16.92 5.95
CA ALA A 151 -1.36 17.70 4.99
C ALA A 151 -0.51 16.82 4.05
N HIS A 152 0.10 15.76 4.58
CA HIS A 152 1.05 14.91 3.84
C HIS A 152 0.61 13.45 3.72
N TYR A 153 -0.47 13.04 4.39
CA TYR A 153 -1.00 11.68 4.33
C TYR A 153 -2.50 11.66 4.05
N LYS A 154 -2.91 10.84 3.09
CA LYS A 154 -4.31 10.60 2.76
C LYS A 154 -4.59 9.10 2.77
N LEU A 155 -5.69 8.71 3.38
CA LEU A 155 -6.23 7.35 3.29
C LEU A 155 -7.64 7.46 2.71
N LEU A 156 -7.93 6.73 1.64
CA LEU A 156 -9.17 6.87 0.89
C LEU A 156 -9.75 5.51 0.51
N PRO A 157 -11.07 5.30 0.68
CA PRO A 157 -11.73 4.11 0.19
C PRO A 157 -11.93 4.20 -1.33
N ALA A 158 -11.57 3.16 -2.08
CA ALA A 158 -12.06 2.96 -3.44
C ALA A 158 -11.95 1.50 -3.86
N ASP A 159 -12.81 1.12 -4.79
CA ASP A 159 -12.67 -0.13 -5.53
C ASP A 159 -11.71 0.07 -6.71
N LEU A 160 -10.55 -0.58 -6.69
CA LEU A 160 -9.54 -0.44 -7.74
C LEU A 160 -10.03 -0.89 -9.12
N ARG A 161 -11.08 -1.73 -9.19
CA ARG A 161 -11.71 -2.17 -10.45
C ARG A 161 -12.41 -1.02 -11.17
N ASP A 162 -12.76 0.03 -10.45
CA ASP A 162 -13.40 1.23 -10.99
C ASP A 162 -12.36 2.37 -11.11
N VAL A 163 -11.73 2.46 -12.28
CA VAL A 163 -10.76 3.53 -12.59
C VAL A 163 -11.34 4.95 -12.51
N GLN A 164 -12.66 5.10 -12.51
CA GLN A 164 -13.27 6.42 -12.31
C GLN A 164 -13.25 6.84 -10.85
N GLN A 165 -13.34 5.89 -9.92
CA GLN A 165 -13.05 6.16 -8.51
C GLN A 165 -11.59 6.53 -8.30
N LEU A 166 -10.65 5.87 -8.99
CA LEU A 166 -9.23 6.24 -8.94
C LEU A 166 -8.99 7.66 -9.47
N SER A 167 -9.67 8.03 -10.54
CA SER A 167 -9.61 9.40 -11.09
C SER A 167 -10.20 10.42 -10.11
N ALA A 168 -11.30 10.09 -9.43
CA ALA A 168 -11.87 10.93 -8.38
C ALA A 168 -10.92 11.10 -7.18
N ILE A 169 -10.17 10.05 -6.81
CA ILE A 169 -9.15 10.10 -5.76
C ILE A 169 -8.07 11.14 -6.06
N ILE A 170 -7.65 11.32 -7.31
CA ILE A 170 -6.63 12.32 -7.67
C ILE A 170 -7.04 13.70 -7.16
N THR A 171 -8.24 14.14 -7.55
CA THR A 171 -8.79 15.43 -7.14
C THR A 171 -9.07 15.46 -5.64
N HIS A 172 -9.63 14.38 -5.09
CA HIS A 172 -10.04 14.33 -3.69
C HIS A 172 -8.85 14.37 -2.73
N ALA A 173 -7.76 13.67 -3.05
CA ALA A 173 -6.52 13.63 -2.28
C ALA A 173 -5.64 14.87 -2.47
N GLY A 174 -5.86 15.63 -3.55
CA GLY A 174 -4.94 16.68 -3.99
C GLY A 174 -3.64 16.13 -4.58
N LEU A 175 -3.70 14.98 -5.24
CA LEU A 175 -2.59 14.48 -6.06
C LEU A 175 -2.42 15.42 -7.27
N ASP A 176 -1.18 15.74 -7.61
CA ASP A 176 -0.86 16.64 -8.71
C ASP A 176 -0.24 15.79 -9.83
N PRO A 177 -0.96 15.51 -10.92
CA PRO A 177 -0.46 14.63 -11.98
C PRO A 177 0.79 15.17 -12.72
N SER A 178 1.16 16.44 -12.49
CA SER A 178 2.40 17.02 -13.01
C SER A 178 3.63 16.68 -12.15
N LEU A 179 3.46 16.23 -10.91
CA LEU A 179 4.55 15.88 -10.02
C LEU A 179 5.02 14.43 -10.22
N PRO A 180 6.33 14.15 -10.00
CA PRO A 180 6.84 12.78 -9.99
C PRO A 180 6.08 11.93 -8.96
N THR A 181 5.52 10.81 -9.42
CA THR A 181 4.69 9.94 -8.58
C THR A 181 5.20 8.50 -8.59
N PHE A 182 5.42 7.93 -7.40
CA PHE A 182 5.74 6.51 -7.23
C PHE A 182 4.46 5.76 -6.88
N ILE A 183 4.04 4.87 -7.76
CA ILE A 183 2.82 4.07 -7.62
C ILE A 183 3.21 2.68 -7.14
N ILE A 184 2.57 2.20 -6.07
CA ILE A 184 2.84 0.89 -5.46
C ILE A 184 1.63 -0.01 -5.68
N ALA A 185 1.85 -1.19 -6.23
CA ALA A 185 0.91 -2.32 -6.21
C ALA A 185 1.65 -3.57 -5.69
N GLU A 186 1.50 -3.86 -4.40
CA GLU A 186 2.27 -4.90 -3.70
C GLU A 186 1.38 -6.10 -3.32
N CYS A 187 1.36 -7.13 -4.18
CA CYS A 187 0.42 -8.26 -4.16
C CYS A 187 -1.04 -7.78 -4.21
N VAL A 188 -1.38 -7.05 -5.27
CA VAL A 188 -2.72 -6.42 -5.42
C VAL A 188 -3.35 -6.79 -6.75
N LEU A 189 -2.68 -6.52 -7.87
CA LEU A 189 -3.26 -6.71 -9.20
C LEU A 189 -3.60 -8.18 -9.49
N ILE A 190 -2.84 -9.12 -8.93
CA ILE A 190 -3.09 -10.56 -9.03
C ILE A 190 -4.49 -11.01 -8.58
N TYR A 191 -5.19 -10.24 -7.74
CA TYR A 191 -6.55 -10.54 -7.29
C TYR A 191 -7.65 -9.97 -8.19
N LEU A 192 -7.27 -9.23 -9.24
CA LEU A 192 -8.21 -8.60 -10.17
C LEU A 192 -8.19 -9.32 -11.52
N ASP A 193 -9.29 -9.22 -12.25
CA ASP A 193 -9.34 -9.76 -13.59
C ASP A 193 -8.36 -9.03 -14.54
N PRO A 194 -7.90 -9.68 -15.62
CA PRO A 194 -6.93 -9.08 -16.55
C PRO A 194 -7.36 -7.75 -17.19
N ASP A 195 -8.66 -7.49 -17.34
CA ASP A 195 -9.14 -6.26 -17.94
C ASP A 195 -9.09 -5.11 -16.93
N SER A 196 -9.47 -5.36 -15.68
CA SER A 196 -9.30 -4.43 -14.57
C SER A 196 -7.82 -4.06 -14.36
N THR A 197 -6.90 -5.03 -14.34
CA THR A 197 -5.46 -4.75 -14.17
C THR A 197 -4.90 -3.91 -15.32
N ARG A 198 -5.27 -4.22 -16.57
CA ARG A 198 -4.89 -3.44 -17.74
C ARG A 198 -5.44 -2.02 -17.67
N ALA A 199 -6.69 -1.86 -17.23
CA ALA A 199 -7.32 -0.56 -17.06
C ALA A 199 -6.58 0.29 -16.02
N ILE A 200 -6.19 -0.27 -14.87
CA ILE A 200 -5.44 0.44 -13.82
C ILE A 200 -4.08 0.91 -14.33
N VAL A 201 -3.31 0.03 -14.99
CA VAL A 201 -1.99 0.39 -15.52
C VAL A 201 -2.11 1.43 -16.64
N GLY A 202 -3.09 1.26 -17.53
CA GLY A 202 -3.41 2.22 -18.59
C GLY A 202 -3.78 3.59 -18.02
N TRP A 203 -4.67 3.63 -17.02
CA TRP A 203 -5.06 4.83 -16.30
C TRP A 203 -3.86 5.54 -15.67
N ALA A 204 -2.99 4.81 -14.96
CA ALA A 204 -1.81 5.37 -14.33
C ALA A 204 -0.88 6.04 -15.36
N SER A 205 -0.68 5.39 -16.51
CA SER A 205 0.16 5.92 -17.60
C SER A 205 -0.41 7.18 -18.26
N GLN A 206 -1.73 7.34 -18.29
CA GLN A 206 -2.41 8.50 -18.88
C GLN A 206 -2.54 9.66 -17.89
N THR A 207 -2.58 9.35 -16.60
CA THR A 207 -2.80 10.33 -15.54
C THR A 207 -1.53 11.10 -15.24
N PHE A 208 -0.42 10.42 -14.96
CA PHE A 208 0.80 11.04 -14.45
C PHE A 208 1.81 11.32 -15.55
N SER A 209 2.30 12.55 -15.62
CA SER A 209 3.33 12.96 -16.58
C SER A 209 4.69 12.29 -16.35
N THR A 210 5.01 11.97 -15.10
CA THR A 210 6.22 11.24 -14.68
C THR A 210 5.85 10.29 -13.55
N ALA A 211 5.91 8.99 -13.82
CA ALA A 211 5.60 7.98 -12.80
C ALA A 211 6.55 6.77 -12.84
N ILE A 212 6.74 6.17 -11.67
CA ILE A 212 7.31 4.83 -11.51
C ILE A 212 6.17 3.94 -11.01
N PHE A 213 5.88 2.85 -11.72
CA PHE A 213 4.91 1.85 -11.27
C PHE A 213 5.67 0.63 -10.72
N PHE A 214 5.70 0.50 -9.40
CA PHE A 214 6.26 -0.67 -8.73
C PHE A 214 5.20 -1.75 -8.57
N LEU A 215 5.47 -2.91 -9.17
CA LEU A 215 4.62 -4.10 -9.10
C LEU A 215 5.40 -5.26 -8.47
N TYR A 216 4.87 -5.82 -7.39
CA TYR A 216 5.37 -7.06 -6.80
C TYR A 216 4.23 -8.06 -6.73
N GLU A 217 4.34 -9.18 -7.42
CA GLU A 217 3.34 -10.24 -7.44
C GLU A 217 3.94 -11.59 -7.85
N GLN A 218 3.10 -12.61 -7.84
CA GLN A 218 3.46 -13.98 -8.19
C GLN A 218 3.76 -14.11 -9.69
N ILE A 219 4.64 -15.04 -10.03
CA ILE A 219 5.01 -15.39 -11.41
C ILE A 219 5.05 -16.92 -11.57
N HIS A 220 5.10 -17.39 -12.82
CA HIS A 220 5.18 -18.82 -13.17
C HIS A 220 4.05 -19.69 -12.57
N PRO A 221 2.77 -19.43 -12.94
CA PRO A 221 1.63 -20.15 -12.39
C PRO A 221 1.54 -21.62 -12.85
N ASP A 222 2.19 -21.96 -13.96
CA ASP A 222 2.00 -23.26 -14.64
C ASP A 222 2.93 -24.37 -14.15
N ASP A 223 3.91 -24.05 -13.28
CA ASP A 223 4.77 -25.06 -12.67
C ASP A 223 4.10 -25.74 -11.45
N ALA A 224 4.73 -26.79 -10.93
CA ALA A 224 4.17 -27.55 -9.80
C ALA A 224 3.95 -26.69 -8.55
N PHE A 225 4.79 -25.67 -8.33
CA PHE A 225 4.65 -24.75 -7.20
C PHE A 225 3.51 -23.75 -7.46
N GLY A 226 3.45 -23.15 -8.65
CA GLY A 226 2.40 -22.22 -9.07
C GLY A 226 1.00 -22.85 -8.97
N GLN A 227 0.84 -24.06 -9.50
CA GLN A 227 -0.41 -24.81 -9.42
C GLN A 227 -0.80 -25.16 -7.97
N GLN A 228 0.18 -25.47 -7.12
CA GLN A 228 -0.09 -25.70 -5.70
C GLN A 228 -0.49 -24.41 -4.97
N MET A 229 0.14 -23.29 -5.32
CA MET A 229 -0.16 -21.98 -4.76
C MET A 229 -1.58 -21.52 -5.13
N ILE A 230 -1.99 -21.67 -6.39
CA ILE A 230 -3.35 -21.36 -6.84
C ILE A 230 -4.37 -22.15 -6.03
N ARG A 231 -4.20 -23.48 -5.93
CA ARG A 231 -5.09 -24.33 -5.12
C ARG A 231 -5.20 -23.87 -3.68
N ASN A 232 -4.10 -23.46 -3.05
CA ASN A 232 -4.12 -22.99 -1.66
C ASN A 232 -4.89 -21.68 -1.50
N LEU A 233 -4.84 -20.80 -2.51
CA LEU A 233 -5.56 -19.53 -2.51
C LEU A 233 -7.05 -19.75 -2.76
N GLU A 234 -7.43 -20.64 -3.68
CA GLU A 234 -8.82 -21.03 -3.96
C GLU A 234 -9.49 -21.77 -2.78
N ILE A 235 -8.74 -22.61 -2.05
CA ILE A 235 -9.27 -23.33 -0.87
C ILE A 235 -9.50 -22.38 0.33
N SER A 236 -8.92 -21.16 0.29
CA SER A 236 -9.12 -20.14 1.30
C SER A 236 -10.33 -19.23 1.01
N GLU A 237 -11.03 -19.44 -0.12
CA GLU A 237 -12.35 -18.88 -0.46
C GLU A 237 -13.49 -19.78 0.03
#